data_AF-A0A1Y0I2R8-F1
#
_entry.id   AF-A0A1Y0I2R8-F1
#
_cell.length_a   1.000
_cell.length_b   1.000
_cell.length_c   1.000
_cell.angle_alpha   90.00
_cell.angle_beta   90.00
_cell.angle_gamma   90.00
#
_symmetry.space_group_name_H-M   'P 1'
#
loop_
_entity.id
_entity.type
_entity.pdbx_description
1 polymer ?
#
loop_
_entity_poly.entity_id
_entity_poly.type
_entity_poly.pdbx_seq_one_letter_code
_entity_poly.pdbx_strand_id
1 'polypeptide(L)'
;MVGAVVTVAWAVGALLWWQGAQARAPLAGDVAAPQTVNAVQLVLGTCLDELPPDGEVSQVRAVPCADEHRAQVVARTDLGADEVWPGQQAVDRRVARVCTPDVLGSDAPEGVDLVVWSPTEASWRDGDRTGLCLAAAADPLPGDLLG
;
A
#
# COMPACT_ATOMS: atom_id res chain seq x y z
N MET A 1 35.46 -29.49 -7.27
CA MET A 1 34.01 -29.49 -7.55
C MET A 1 33.16 -28.89 -6.42
N VAL A 2 33.63 -28.88 -5.15
CA VAL A 2 32.87 -28.31 -4.01
C VAL A 2 32.74 -26.78 -4.05
N GLY A 3 33.76 -26.04 -4.52
CA GLY A 3 33.74 -24.56 -4.58
C GLY A 3 32.75 -23.95 -5.58
N ALA A 4 32.41 -24.68 -6.65
CA ALA A 4 31.43 -24.22 -7.64
C ALA A 4 29.99 -24.31 -7.11
N VAL A 5 29.68 -25.32 -6.27
CA VAL A 5 28.35 -25.49 -5.68
C VAL A 5 28.07 -24.42 -4.61
N VAL A 6 29.08 -24.07 -3.81
CA VAL A 6 28.95 -23.05 -2.76
C VAL A 6 28.73 -21.66 -3.36
N THR A 7 29.47 -21.29 -4.41
CA THR A 7 29.32 -19.97 -5.07
C THR A 7 27.98 -19.82 -5.78
N VAL A 8 27.49 -20.88 -6.44
CA VAL A 8 26.15 -20.89 -7.06
C VAL A 8 25.05 -20.76 -6.01
N ALA A 9 25.15 -21.46 -4.87
CA ALA A 9 24.16 -21.36 -3.80
C ALA A 9 24.10 -19.95 -3.17
N TRP A 10 25.24 -19.29 -2.96
CA TRP A 10 25.29 -17.91 -2.48
C TRP A 10 24.69 -16.93 -3.49
N ALA A 11 25.02 -17.08 -4.77
CA ALA A 11 24.46 -16.22 -5.82
C ALA A 11 22.93 -16.37 -5.91
N VAL A 12 22.42 -17.61 -5.86
CA VAL A 12 20.97 -17.87 -5.85
C VAL A 12 20.32 -17.30 -4.59
N GLY A 13 20.91 -17.50 -3.41
CA GLY A 13 20.40 -16.94 -2.15
C GLY A 13 20.35 -15.40 -2.17
N ALA A 14 21.40 -14.75 -2.68
CA ALA A 14 21.45 -13.29 -2.82
C ALA A 14 20.41 -12.77 -3.82
N LEU A 15 20.21 -13.47 -4.95
CA LEU A 15 19.20 -13.12 -5.95
C LEU A 15 17.78 -13.26 -5.40
N LEU A 16 17.49 -14.36 -4.68
CA LEU A 16 16.18 -14.58 -4.07
C LEU A 16 15.88 -13.51 -3.00
N TRP A 17 16.87 -13.16 -2.17
CA TRP A 17 16.73 -12.10 -1.19
C TRP A 17 16.48 -10.73 -1.85
N TRP A 18 17.24 -10.41 -2.90
CA TRP A 18 17.07 -9.18 -3.67
C TRP A 18 15.65 -9.08 -4.27
N GLN A 19 15.15 -10.15 -4.89
CA GLN A 19 13.82 -10.17 -5.48
C GLN A 19 12.72 -9.95 -4.44
N GLY A 20 12.83 -10.61 -3.27
CA GLY A 20 11.89 -10.41 -2.16
C GLY A 20 11.91 -8.98 -1.63
N ALA A 21 13.09 -8.37 -1.53
CA ALA A 21 13.24 -6.98 -1.09
C ALA A 21 12.60 -6.00 -2.10
N GLN A 22 12.80 -6.20 -3.41
CA GLN A 22 12.20 -5.34 -4.42
C GLN A 22 10.67 -5.44 -4.47
N ALA A 23 10.09 -6.62 -4.26
CA ALA A 23 8.64 -6.82 -4.26
C ALA A 23 7.92 -6.03 -3.14
N ARG A 24 8.65 -5.56 -2.14
CA ARG A 24 8.12 -4.80 -0.99
C ARG A 24 8.67 -3.38 -0.92
N ALA A 25 9.52 -3.00 -1.87
CA ALA A 25 10.08 -1.65 -1.91
C ALA A 25 8.94 -0.65 -2.11
N PRO A 26 8.85 0.40 -1.27
CA PRO A 26 7.81 1.40 -1.39
C PRO A 26 7.93 2.13 -2.73
N LEU A 27 6.77 2.51 -3.28
CA LEU A 27 6.70 3.36 -4.47
C LEU A 27 7.19 4.79 -4.14
N ALA A 28 7.48 5.55 -5.18
CA ALA A 28 7.86 6.96 -5.05
C ALA A 28 6.67 7.90 -4.76
N GLY A 29 5.43 7.39 -4.73
CA GLY A 29 4.21 8.19 -4.68
C GLY A 29 3.41 8.00 -5.96
N ASP A 30 3.25 9.09 -6.71
CA ASP A 30 2.71 9.08 -8.06
C ASP A 30 3.61 8.27 -9.02
N VAL A 31 2.98 7.48 -9.89
CA VAL A 31 3.68 6.59 -10.82
C VAL A 31 3.69 7.19 -12.21
N ALA A 32 4.81 7.05 -12.93
CA ALA A 32 4.93 7.62 -14.28
C ALA A 32 4.10 6.88 -15.35
N ALA A 33 3.67 5.65 -15.06
CA ALA A 33 2.86 4.83 -15.95
C ALA A 33 2.06 3.78 -15.17
N PRO A 34 0.90 3.34 -15.70
CA PRO A 34 0.09 2.31 -15.10
C PRO A 34 0.86 1.00 -14.87
N GLN A 35 0.82 0.47 -13.65
CA GLN A 35 1.53 -0.76 -13.28
C GLN A 35 0.82 -1.52 -12.16
N THR A 36 0.95 -2.85 -12.17
CA THR A 36 0.47 -3.70 -11.08
C THR A 36 1.53 -3.73 -9.98
N VAL A 37 1.12 -3.40 -8.77
CA VAL A 37 1.99 -3.31 -7.58
C VAL A 37 1.40 -4.12 -6.44
N ASN A 38 2.23 -4.54 -5.49
CA ASN A 38 1.72 -5.15 -4.26
C ASN A 38 1.18 -4.06 -3.33
N ALA A 39 0.11 -4.35 -2.60
CA ALA A 39 -0.52 -3.38 -1.68
C ALA A 39 0.47 -2.83 -0.64
N VAL A 40 1.43 -3.66 -0.20
CA VAL A 40 2.49 -3.28 0.74
C VAL A 40 3.48 -2.23 0.19
N GLN A 41 3.49 -2.00 -1.13
CA GLN A 41 4.35 -0.99 -1.77
C GLN A 41 3.70 0.40 -1.79
N LEU A 42 2.41 0.49 -1.48
CA LEU A 42 1.67 1.75 -1.54
C LEU A 42 2.17 2.75 -0.50
N VAL A 43 2.18 4.01 -0.90
CA VAL A 43 2.60 5.14 -0.07
C VAL A 43 1.56 6.26 -0.20
N LEU A 44 1.71 7.29 0.63
CA LEU A 44 0.90 8.50 0.52
C LEU A 44 0.99 9.09 -0.90
N GLY A 45 -0.16 9.45 -1.47
CA GLY A 45 -0.26 10.03 -2.81
C GLY A 45 -0.33 9.01 -3.96
N THR A 46 -0.25 7.71 -3.71
CA THR A 46 -0.42 6.72 -4.80
C THR A 46 -1.88 6.68 -5.26
N CYS A 47 -2.10 6.86 -6.56
CA CYS A 47 -3.41 6.76 -7.21
C CYS A 47 -3.65 5.35 -7.80
N LEU A 48 -4.88 4.86 -7.66
CA LEU A 48 -5.31 3.53 -8.08
C LEU A 48 -6.46 3.63 -9.07
N ASP A 49 -6.42 2.80 -10.11
CA ASP A 49 -7.46 2.71 -11.14
C ASP A 49 -8.85 2.50 -10.51
N GLU A 50 -8.94 1.51 -9.62
CA GLU A 50 -10.09 1.20 -8.79
C GLU A 50 -9.68 0.42 -7.54
N LEU A 51 -10.57 0.34 -6.55
CA LEU A 51 -10.40 -0.58 -5.43
C LEU A 51 -10.88 -1.99 -5.81
N PRO A 52 -10.16 -3.04 -5.40
CA PRO A 52 -10.66 -4.41 -5.53
C PRO A 52 -11.88 -4.64 -4.62
N PRO A 53 -12.63 -5.74 -4.81
CA PRO A 53 -13.70 -6.13 -3.90
C PRO A 53 -13.21 -6.25 -2.45
N ASP A 54 -14.13 -6.08 -1.50
CA ASP A 54 -13.85 -6.20 -0.06
C ASP A 54 -13.13 -7.51 0.28
N GLY A 55 -12.09 -7.42 1.10
CA GLY A 55 -11.33 -8.57 1.57
C GLY A 55 -9.82 -8.32 1.63
N GLU A 56 -9.05 -9.41 1.54
CA GLU A 56 -7.59 -9.33 1.50
C GLU A 56 -7.12 -8.80 0.14
N VAL A 57 -6.29 -7.76 0.19
CA VAL A 57 -5.74 -7.12 -1.01
C VAL A 57 -4.25 -7.42 -1.11
N SER A 58 -3.87 -8.18 -2.14
CA SER A 58 -2.47 -8.49 -2.42
C SER A 58 -1.85 -7.56 -3.44
N GLN A 59 -2.58 -7.28 -4.52
CA GLN A 59 -2.14 -6.45 -5.64
C GLN A 59 -3.23 -5.48 -6.08
N VAL A 60 -2.79 -4.35 -6.60
CA VAL A 60 -3.63 -3.28 -7.15
C VAL A 60 -3.02 -2.73 -8.42
N ARG A 61 -3.83 -1.99 -9.20
CA ARG A 61 -3.35 -1.25 -10.35
C ARG A 61 -3.09 0.21 -9.94
N ALA A 62 -1.82 0.57 -9.81
CA ALA A 62 -1.42 1.96 -9.65
C ALA A 62 -1.40 2.65 -11.02
N VAL A 63 -1.85 3.90 -11.07
CA VAL A 63 -1.92 4.73 -12.27
C VAL A 63 -1.40 6.15 -11.96
N PRO A 64 -0.90 6.90 -12.97
CA PRO A 64 -0.55 8.29 -12.75
C PRO A 64 -1.74 9.09 -12.21
N CYS A 65 -1.53 9.93 -11.21
CA CYS A 65 -2.61 10.74 -10.61
C CYS A 65 -3.20 11.78 -11.59
N ALA A 66 -2.46 12.12 -12.65
CA ALA A 66 -2.95 12.95 -13.76
C ALA A 66 -3.90 12.19 -14.71
N ASP A 67 -3.91 10.86 -14.67
CA ASP A 67 -4.84 10.02 -15.42
C ASP A 67 -6.12 9.76 -14.61
N GLU A 68 -7.14 9.21 -15.27
CA GLU A 68 -8.39 8.79 -14.61
C GLU A 68 -8.09 7.74 -13.53
N HIS A 69 -8.57 7.97 -12.30
CA HIS A 69 -8.41 7.06 -11.17
C HIS A 69 -9.61 7.17 -10.21
N ARG A 70 -9.91 6.10 -9.48
CA ARG A 70 -11.07 6.04 -8.56
C ARG A 70 -10.68 5.91 -7.10
N ALA A 71 -9.39 5.77 -6.80
CA ALA A 71 -8.92 5.83 -5.44
C ALA A 71 -7.53 6.47 -5.30
N GLN A 72 -7.26 7.06 -4.15
CA GLN A 72 -5.96 7.62 -3.81
C GLN A 72 -5.63 7.38 -2.33
N VAL A 73 -4.38 7.06 -2.02
CA VAL A 73 -3.89 7.00 -0.64
C VAL A 73 -3.74 8.42 -0.10
N VAL A 74 -4.60 8.80 0.85
CA VAL A 74 -4.69 10.17 1.40
C VAL A 74 -4.14 10.30 2.82
N ALA A 75 -3.96 9.18 3.52
CA ALA A 75 -3.21 9.17 4.77
C ALA A 75 -2.46 7.85 4.96
N ARG A 76 -1.39 7.91 5.75
CA ARG A 76 -0.55 6.76 6.11
C ARG A 76 -0.16 6.84 7.58
N THR A 77 -0.09 5.69 8.23
CA THR A 77 0.54 5.54 9.54
C THR A 77 1.46 4.32 9.54
N ASP A 78 2.60 4.44 10.21
CA ASP A 78 3.45 3.28 10.48
C ASP A 78 3.15 2.76 11.90
N LEU A 79 3.05 1.45 12.01
CA LEU A 79 2.85 0.71 13.25
C LEU A 79 4.21 0.28 13.82
N GLY A 80 4.26 -0.14 15.09
CA GLY A 80 5.53 -0.43 15.76
C GLY A 80 6.32 -1.54 15.05
N ALA A 81 7.53 -1.23 14.57
CA ALA A 81 8.38 -2.17 13.83
C ALA A 81 8.62 -3.47 14.61
N ASP A 82 8.94 -3.34 15.90
CA ASP A 82 9.24 -4.44 16.82
C ASP A 82 8.02 -4.91 17.64
N GLU A 83 6.81 -4.45 17.28
CA GLU A 83 5.60 -4.82 18.00
C GLU A 83 5.16 -6.25 17.67
N VAL A 84 4.76 -7.00 18.71
CA VAL A 84 4.11 -8.31 18.55
C VAL A 84 2.69 -8.10 18.03
N TRP A 85 2.27 -8.93 17.06
CA TRP A 85 0.93 -8.84 16.46
C TRP A 85 -0.17 -8.64 17.52
N PRO A 86 -0.84 -7.47 17.55
CA PRO A 86 -1.80 -7.16 18.60
C PRO A 86 -3.22 -7.69 18.29
N GLY A 87 -3.39 -8.41 17.17
CA GLY A 87 -4.68 -8.84 16.64
C GLY A 87 -5.27 -7.86 15.64
N GLN A 88 -6.02 -8.38 14.66
CA GLN A 88 -6.55 -7.61 13.53
C GLN A 88 -7.35 -6.39 14.00
N GLN A 89 -8.31 -6.59 14.90
CA GLN A 89 -9.16 -5.51 15.42
C GLN A 89 -8.37 -4.40 16.15
N ALA A 90 -7.23 -4.72 16.76
CA ALA A 90 -6.38 -3.71 17.39
C ALA A 90 -5.64 -2.89 16.33
N VAL A 91 -5.15 -3.53 15.26
CA VAL A 91 -4.52 -2.86 14.11
C VAL A 91 -5.54 -1.98 13.39
N ASP A 92 -6.70 -2.52 13.01
CA ASP A 92 -7.74 -1.79 12.26
C ASP A 92 -8.15 -0.51 12.98
N ARG A 93 -8.39 -0.60 14.31
CA ARG A 93 -8.73 0.58 15.13
C ARG A 93 -7.62 1.63 15.15
N ARG A 94 -6.34 1.22 15.09
CA ARG A 94 -5.23 2.18 15.09
C ARG A 94 -5.14 2.91 13.76
N VAL A 95 -5.28 2.19 12.64
CA VAL A 95 -5.26 2.79 11.30
C VAL A 95 -6.49 3.68 11.08
N ALA A 96 -7.67 3.25 11.54
CA ALA A 96 -8.90 4.05 11.43
C ALA A 96 -8.80 5.42 12.13
N ARG A 97 -7.95 5.59 13.15
CA ARG A 97 -7.75 6.89 13.82
C ARG A 97 -7.07 7.94 12.94
N VAL A 98 -6.35 7.52 11.91
CA VAL A 98 -5.73 8.44 10.94
C VAL A 98 -6.54 8.55 9.65
N CYS A 99 -7.68 7.87 9.55
CA CYS A 99 -8.53 7.83 8.37
C CYS A 99 -9.86 8.54 8.66
N THR A 100 -9.78 9.85 8.87
CA THR A 100 -10.91 10.71 9.23
C THR A 100 -11.19 11.69 8.09
N PRO A 101 -12.43 12.17 7.90
CA PRO A 101 -12.77 13.15 6.84
C PRO A 101 -11.85 14.37 6.79
N ASP A 102 -11.34 14.80 7.94
CA ASP A 102 -10.38 15.91 8.06
C ASP A 102 -9.13 15.77 7.17
N VAL A 103 -8.75 14.54 6.76
CA VAL A 103 -7.57 14.31 5.89
C VAL A 103 -7.75 14.91 4.50
N LEU A 104 -8.99 15.06 4.02
CA LEU A 104 -9.30 15.67 2.73
C LEU A 104 -9.52 17.20 2.83
N GLY A 105 -9.57 17.73 4.06
CA GLY A 105 -9.89 19.14 4.29
C GLY A 105 -11.35 19.51 3.98
N SER A 106 -11.64 20.82 3.97
CA SER A 106 -13.00 21.35 3.76
C SER A 106 -13.50 21.22 2.31
N ASP A 107 -12.59 21.00 1.37
CA ASP A 107 -12.86 20.97 -0.06
C ASP A 107 -12.96 19.53 -0.60
N ALA A 108 -13.21 18.56 0.29
CA ALA A 108 -13.38 17.16 -0.06
C ALA A 108 -14.47 16.99 -1.13
N PRO A 109 -14.23 16.24 -2.22
CA PRO A 109 -15.23 16.02 -3.24
C PRO A 109 -16.44 15.26 -2.70
N GLU A 110 -17.63 15.56 -3.22
CA GLU A 110 -18.83 14.78 -2.94
C GLU A 110 -18.68 13.35 -3.49
N GLY A 111 -19.29 12.37 -2.82
CA GLY A 111 -19.28 10.97 -3.29
C GLY A 111 -17.97 10.20 -3.05
N VAL A 112 -17.05 10.78 -2.26
CA VAL A 112 -15.82 10.11 -1.81
C VAL A 112 -16.04 9.45 -0.45
N ASP A 113 -15.74 8.15 -0.39
CA ASP A 113 -15.69 7.37 0.84
C ASP A 113 -14.24 7.12 1.28
N LEU A 114 -14.02 7.04 2.58
CA LEU A 114 -12.73 6.68 3.16
C LEU A 114 -12.67 5.18 3.49
N VAL A 115 -11.67 4.49 2.95
CA VAL A 115 -11.43 3.07 3.13
C VAL A 115 -10.14 2.85 3.91
N VAL A 116 -10.21 2.08 5.00
CA VAL A 116 -9.07 1.74 5.85
C VAL A 116 -8.46 0.44 5.35
N TRP A 117 -7.17 0.48 4.99
CA TRP A 117 -6.37 -0.73 4.76
C TRP A 117 -5.34 -0.90 5.87
N SER A 118 -5.40 -2.07 6.49
CA SER A 118 -4.52 -2.47 7.58
C SER A 118 -3.72 -3.71 7.19
N PRO A 119 -2.51 -3.88 7.76
CA PRO A 119 -1.77 -5.13 7.60
C PRO A 119 -2.59 -6.32 8.11
N THR A 120 -2.45 -7.45 7.42
CA THR A 120 -2.93 -8.74 7.92
C THR A 120 -1.89 -9.36 8.84
N GLU A 121 -2.26 -10.37 9.61
CA GLU A 121 -1.26 -11.10 10.41
C GLU A 121 -0.17 -11.74 9.52
N ALA A 122 -0.53 -12.15 8.30
CA ALA A 122 0.42 -12.71 7.34
C ALA A 122 1.43 -11.65 6.88
N SER A 123 0.96 -10.49 6.38
CA SER A 123 1.87 -9.41 5.96
C SER A 123 2.68 -8.88 7.15
N TRP A 124 2.10 -8.85 8.35
CA TRP A 124 2.80 -8.48 9.58
C TRP A 124 3.99 -9.38 9.88
N ARG A 125 3.86 -10.71 9.72
CA ARG A 125 5.00 -11.64 9.88
C ARG A 125 6.10 -11.39 8.85
N ASP A 126 5.73 -10.87 7.68
CA ASP A 126 6.65 -10.50 6.61
C ASP A 126 7.22 -9.07 6.73
N GLY A 127 6.86 -8.35 7.80
CA GLY A 127 7.39 -7.03 8.15
C GLY A 127 6.53 -5.86 7.74
N ASP A 128 5.33 -6.09 7.21
CA ASP A 128 4.38 -5.01 6.91
C ASP A 128 3.88 -4.35 8.20
N ARG A 129 4.06 -3.04 8.28
CA ARG A 129 3.65 -2.19 9.41
C ARG A 129 2.87 -0.98 8.93
N THR A 130 2.41 -0.99 7.68
CA THR A 130 1.83 0.20 7.05
C THR A 130 0.31 0.16 7.16
N GLY A 131 -0.28 1.13 7.84
CA GLY A 131 -1.70 1.43 7.74
C GLY A 131 -1.96 2.52 6.71
N LEU A 132 -2.98 2.35 5.88
CA LEU A 132 -3.36 3.28 4.81
C LEU A 132 -4.81 3.72 4.95
N CYS A 133 -5.07 4.98 4.58
CA CYS A 133 -6.40 5.52 4.33
C CYS A 133 -6.51 5.86 2.86
N LEU A 134 -7.50 5.28 2.18
CA LEU A 134 -7.77 5.53 0.78
C LEU A 134 -9.06 6.32 0.64
N ALA A 135 -9.02 7.41 -0.11
CA ALA A 135 -10.22 8.06 -0.63
C ALA A 135 -10.65 7.32 -1.89
N ALA A 136 -11.90 6.91 -1.98
CA ALA A 136 -12.42 6.15 -3.12
C ALA A 136 -13.82 6.61 -3.53
N ALA A 137 -14.14 6.49 -4.81
CA ALA A 137 -15.46 6.83 -5.35
C ALA A 137 -15.89 5.84 -6.45
N ALA A 138 -17.19 5.75 -6.72
CA ALA A 138 -17.71 4.93 -7.81
C ALA A 138 -17.39 5.53 -9.20
N ASP A 139 -17.49 6.86 -9.29
CA ASP A 139 -17.07 7.65 -10.44
C ASP A 139 -15.59 8.07 -10.30
N PRO A 140 -14.91 8.43 -11.41
CA PRO A 140 -13.55 8.96 -11.34
C PRO A 140 -13.43 10.17 -10.41
N LEU A 141 -12.33 10.20 -9.64
CA LEU A 141 -11.99 11.34 -8.81
C LEU A 141 -11.70 12.56 -9.70
N PRO A 142 -11.98 13.79 -9.22
CA PRO A 142 -11.80 15.01 -10.01
C PRO A 142 -10.33 15.35 -10.31
N GLY A 143 -9.38 14.60 -9.72
CA GLY A 143 -7.94 14.75 -9.89
C GLY A 143 -7.19 14.24 -8.65
N ASP A 144 -5.92 14.63 -8.54
CA ASP A 144 -5.10 14.41 -7.34
C ASP A 144 -5.66 15.21 -6.15
N LEU A 145 -6.03 14.51 -5.07
CA LEU A 145 -6.60 15.10 -3.86
C LEU A 145 -5.54 15.71 -2.92
N LEU A 146 -4.25 15.43 -3.16
CA LEU A 146 -3.14 15.92 -2.34
C LEU A 146 -2.32 17.04 -3.01
N GLY A 147 -2.53 17.28 -4.32
CA GLY A 147 -2.03 18.46 -5.05
C GLY A 147 -0.78 18.24 -5.89
#